data_AF-A0A9W9BKB9-F1
#
_entry.id   AF-A0A9W9BKB9-F1
#
_cell.length_a   1.000
_cell.length_b   1.000
_cell.length_c   1.000
_cell.angle_alpha   90.00
_cell.angle_beta   90.00
_cell.angle_gamma   90.00
#
_symmetry.space_group_name_H-M   'P 1'
#
loop_
_entity.id
_entity.type
_entity.pdbx_description
1 polymer ?
#
loop_
_entity_poly.entity_id
_entity_poly.type
_entity_poly.pdbx_seq_one_letter_code
_entity_poly.pdbx_strand_id
1 'polypeptide(L)'
;MLIPHGIIALVVAGAAMAGGLFGWLRNPKLDLTQAESLLSPAGLICHSHEKLAQLQLLALDKPTTLFSVLRLDSPKPPFDPPHNCAYPYSPNYKATKRAITNAWTEMSDNHDGNMREWRDAFSMAAFTLLNDTSRTIYMKDVLPKLNNAKGRGGSDTVIRDFCKKK
;
A
#
# COMPACT_ATOMS: atom_id res chain seq x y z
N MET A 1 -14.85 -58.88 -35.55
CA MET A 1 -15.10 -59.76 -34.38
C MET A 1 -16.09 -59.02 -33.47
N LEU A 2 -17.16 -59.71 -33.07
CA LEU A 2 -18.46 -59.20 -32.61
C LEU A 2 -18.43 -58.28 -31.36
N ILE A 3 -19.37 -57.33 -31.34
CA ILE A 3 -20.01 -56.77 -30.12
C ILE A 3 -21.12 -57.76 -29.70
N PRO A 4 -21.34 -58.02 -28.39
CA PRO A 4 -22.60 -57.55 -27.79
C PRO A 4 -22.50 -57.07 -26.31
N HIS A 5 -23.21 -55.99 -25.95
CA HIS A 5 -24.38 -55.94 -25.03
C HIS A 5 -23.99 -56.22 -23.55
N GLY A 6 -23.98 -55.26 -22.60
CA GLY A 6 -25.08 -54.38 -22.20
C GLY A 6 -26.08 -55.16 -21.34
N ILE A 7 -26.24 -54.81 -20.04
CA ILE A 7 -27.48 -54.83 -19.22
C ILE A 7 -27.24 -54.82 -17.68
N ILE A 8 -27.70 -53.72 -17.05
CA ILE A 8 -28.54 -53.58 -15.83
C ILE A 8 -27.97 -53.73 -14.39
N ALA A 9 -28.00 -52.55 -13.74
CA ALA A 9 -28.53 -52.17 -12.41
C ALA A 9 -28.22 -52.97 -11.12
N LEU A 10 -27.83 -52.21 -10.09
CA LEU A 10 -28.42 -52.37 -8.76
C LEU A 10 -28.36 -51.04 -7.98
N VAL A 11 -29.53 -50.50 -7.66
CA VAL A 11 -29.70 -49.47 -6.63
C VAL A 11 -29.78 -50.21 -5.30
N VAL A 12 -28.88 -49.91 -4.37
CA VAL A 12 -29.04 -50.28 -2.96
C VAL A 12 -29.01 -48.99 -2.14
N ALA A 13 -30.19 -48.62 -1.64
CA ALA A 13 -30.33 -47.68 -0.56
C ALA A 13 -29.79 -48.33 0.73
N GLY A 14 -28.78 -47.71 1.33
CA GLY A 14 -28.31 -48.01 2.67
C GLY A 14 -28.21 -46.70 3.45
N ALA A 15 -29.22 -46.39 4.25
CA ALA A 15 -29.15 -45.36 5.27
C ALA A 15 -28.48 -45.94 6.51
N ALA A 16 -27.44 -45.27 7.04
CA ALA A 16 -27.25 -45.01 8.47
C ALA A 16 -25.83 -44.49 8.79
N MET A 17 -25.81 -43.25 9.30
CA MET A 17 -25.12 -42.84 10.54
C MET A 17 -23.65 -42.40 10.50
N ALA A 18 -23.49 -41.15 10.94
CA ALA A 18 -22.42 -40.60 11.77
C ALA A 18 -21.06 -40.25 11.11
N GLY A 19 -20.76 -38.96 11.12
CA GLY A 19 -19.40 -38.46 10.94
C GLY A 19 -19.38 -37.07 10.33
N GLY A 20 -19.13 -36.04 11.13
CA GLY A 20 -19.13 -34.65 10.72
C GLY A 20 -18.23 -34.38 9.52
N LEU A 21 -18.84 -33.93 8.42
CA LEU A 21 -18.14 -33.34 7.29
C LEU A 21 -18.24 -31.82 7.39
N PHE A 22 -17.17 -31.26 7.94
CA PHE A 22 -16.48 -30.07 7.45
C PHE A 22 -17.34 -28.99 6.78
N GLY A 23 -17.54 -27.91 7.54
CA GLY A 23 -18.02 -26.62 7.05
C GLY A 23 -17.16 -26.06 5.93
N TRP A 24 -17.56 -26.36 4.70
CA TRP A 24 -17.18 -25.65 3.48
C TRP A 24 -18.32 -24.74 3.05
N LEU A 25 -18.68 -23.79 3.91
CA LEU A 25 -19.28 -22.52 3.50
C LEU A 25 -18.47 -21.41 4.18
N ARG A 26 -17.18 -21.34 3.83
CA ARG A 26 -16.37 -20.15 4.09
C ARG A 26 -16.92 -19.05 3.18
N ASN A 27 -17.83 -18.25 3.75
CA ASN A 27 -18.23 -16.98 3.16
C ASN A 27 -16.97 -16.19 2.79
N PRO A 28 -16.77 -15.78 1.52
CA PRO A 28 -15.78 -14.80 1.18
C PRO A 28 -16.40 -13.44 1.51
N LYS A 29 -16.61 -13.16 2.80
CA LYS A 29 -16.58 -11.76 3.21
C LYS A 29 -15.12 -11.38 3.05
N LEU A 30 -14.78 -10.80 1.89
CA LEU A 30 -13.70 -9.81 1.86
C LEU A 30 -13.93 -8.95 3.10
N ASP A 31 -12.97 -8.97 4.01
CA ASP A 31 -13.03 -8.25 5.26
C ASP A 31 -13.11 -6.75 4.92
N LEU A 32 -14.34 -6.26 4.74
CA LEU A 32 -14.65 -4.89 4.33
C LEU A 32 -14.02 -3.89 5.29
N THR A 33 -13.90 -4.26 6.56
CA THR A 33 -13.19 -3.50 7.60
C THR A 33 -11.69 -3.37 7.33
N GLN A 34 -11.04 -4.40 6.81
CA GLN A 34 -9.64 -4.33 6.40
C GLN A 34 -9.47 -3.46 5.14
N ALA A 35 -10.39 -3.58 4.17
CA ALA A 35 -10.37 -2.76 2.96
C ALA A 35 -10.67 -1.27 3.23
N GLU A 36 -11.65 -0.96 4.08
CA GLU A 36 -11.98 0.40 4.52
C GLU A 36 -10.83 1.03 5.34
N SER A 37 -10.18 0.24 6.19
CA SER A 37 -9.00 0.68 6.96
C SER A 37 -7.82 1.05 6.06
N LEU A 38 -7.58 0.28 4.99
CA LEU A 38 -6.54 0.54 3.99
C LEU A 38 -6.80 1.81 3.17
N LEU A 39 -8.06 2.20 2.99
CA LEU A 39 -8.45 3.42 2.27
C LEU A 39 -8.47 4.68 3.16
N SER A 40 -8.35 4.54 4.49
CA SER A 40 -8.22 5.68 5.38
C SER A 40 -6.92 6.47 5.09
N PRO A 41 -6.89 7.81 5.22
CA PRO A 41 -5.69 8.60 4.95
C PRO A 41 -4.44 8.12 5.69
N ALA A 42 -4.62 7.77 6.96
CA ALA A 42 -3.51 7.26 7.75
C ALA A 42 -3.18 5.80 7.37
N GLY A 43 -4.15 5.02 6.85
CA GLY A 43 -3.95 3.63 6.42
C GLY A 43 -3.09 3.58 5.17
N LEU A 44 -3.34 4.53 4.25
CA LEU A 44 -2.47 4.80 3.11
C LEU A 44 -1.03 5.09 3.55
N ILE A 45 -0.83 5.98 4.53
CA ILE A 45 0.51 6.28 5.06
C ILE A 45 1.18 5.02 5.62
N CYS A 46 0.48 4.23 6.43
CA CYS A 46 1.02 3.00 7.02
C CYS A 46 1.40 1.97 5.96
N HIS A 47 0.51 1.72 5.00
CA HIS A 47 0.76 0.75 3.95
C HIS A 47 1.88 1.20 3.00
N SER A 48 1.95 2.49 2.66
CA SER A 48 3.07 3.03 1.89
C SER A 48 4.41 2.84 2.60
N HIS A 49 4.45 3.01 3.93
CA HIS A 49 5.66 2.78 4.71
C HIS A 49 6.01 1.30 4.87
N GLU A 50 5.04 0.40 4.90
CA GLU A 50 5.26 -1.05 4.83
C GLU A 50 5.96 -1.44 3.51
N LYS A 51 5.44 -0.93 2.37
CA LYS A 51 6.07 -1.14 1.05
C LYS A 51 7.46 -0.51 0.96
N LEU A 52 7.63 0.67 1.54
CA LEU A 52 8.93 1.33 1.59
C LEU A 52 9.95 0.52 2.41
N ALA A 53 9.55 -0.04 3.55
CA ALA A 53 10.44 -0.86 4.38
C ALA A 53 10.87 -2.15 3.67
N GLN A 54 9.95 -2.79 2.93
CA GLN A 54 10.28 -3.93 2.06
C GLN A 54 11.32 -3.53 1.01
N LEU A 55 11.14 -2.36 0.39
CA LEU A 55 12.05 -1.83 -0.61
C LEU A 55 13.44 -1.46 -0.05
N GLN A 56 13.52 -0.92 1.16
CA GLN A 56 14.80 -0.51 1.78
C GLN A 56 15.81 -1.65 1.94
N LEU A 57 15.32 -2.90 2.02
CA LEU A 57 16.17 -4.08 2.09
C LEU A 57 16.90 -4.36 0.77
N LEU A 58 16.37 -3.83 -0.33
CA LEU A 58 16.83 -4.08 -1.71
C LEU A 58 17.49 -2.86 -2.35
N ALA A 59 17.12 -1.65 -1.92
CA ALA A 59 17.57 -0.39 -2.50
C ALA A 59 18.94 0.07 -1.95
N LEU A 60 19.84 0.48 -2.84
CA LEU A 60 21.18 0.98 -2.48
C LEU A 60 21.14 2.30 -1.71
N ASP A 61 20.23 3.19 -2.09
CA ASP A 61 20.05 4.54 -1.52
C ASP A 61 19.15 4.55 -0.27
N LYS A 62 18.51 3.40 0.05
CA LYS A 62 17.70 3.17 1.25
C LYS A 62 16.72 4.32 1.55
N PRO A 63 15.74 4.56 0.67
CA PRO A 63 14.80 5.68 0.83
C PRO A 63 14.00 5.54 2.13
N THR A 64 13.94 6.59 2.94
CA THR A 64 13.37 6.56 4.31
C THR A 64 12.01 7.27 4.44
N THR A 65 11.60 8.00 3.41
CA THR A 65 10.34 8.75 3.35
C THR A 65 9.63 8.54 2.01
N LEU A 66 8.34 8.86 1.96
CA LEU A 66 7.55 8.83 0.72
C LEU A 66 8.04 9.85 -0.31
N PHE A 67 8.69 10.93 0.14
CA PHE A 67 9.32 11.90 -0.75
C PHE A 67 10.62 11.34 -1.35
N SER A 68 11.49 10.74 -0.52
CA SER A 68 12.77 10.21 -0.98
C SER A 68 12.63 9.05 -1.96
N VAL A 69 11.62 8.19 -1.81
CA VAL A 69 11.40 7.08 -2.74
C VAL A 69 10.97 7.58 -4.13
N LEU A 70 10.36 8.76 -4.20
CA LEU A 70 10.02 9.45 -5.45
C LEU A 70 11.09 10.49 -5.86
N ARG A 71 12.25 10.54 -5.18
CA ARG A 71 13.30 11.54 -5.39
C ARG A 71 12.82 13.00 -5.30
N LEU A 72 11.76 13.24 -4.53
CA LEU A 72 11.21 14.57 -4.29
C LEU A 72 11.87 15.19 -3.04
N ASP A 73 12.05 16.51 -3.07
CA ASP A 73 12.69 17.27 -1.99
C ASP A 73 11.65 18.08 -1.21
N SER A 74 11.18 17.55 -0.08
CA SER A 74 10.07 18.13 0.69
C SER A 74 10.30 19.51 1.32
N PRO A 75 11.53 19.96 1.64
CA PRO A 75 11.81 21.32 2.10
C PRO A 75 11.88 22.36 0.97
N LYS A 76 11.68 21.97 -0.30
CA LYS A 76 11.69 22.90 -1.44
C LYS A 76 10.28 23.14 -1.99
N PRO A 77 10.05 24.28 -2.69
CA PRO A 77 8.84 24.45 -3.47
C PRO A 77 8.65 23.28 -4.46
N PRO A 78 7.42 22.79 -4.67
CA PRO A 78 6.14 23.31 -4.19
C PRO A 78 5.69 22.80 -2.80
N PHE A 79 6.49 21.97 -2.14
CA PHE A 79 6.09 21.21 -0.94
C PHE A 79 6.22 22.01 0.36
N ASP A 80 7.12 22.99 0.39
CA ASP A 80 7.25 23.91 1.52
C ASP A 80 6.50 25.24 1.25
N PRO A 81 5.71 25.76 2.22
CA PRO A 81 5.32 25.12 3.48
C PRO A 81 4.24 24.03 3.30
N PRO A 82 4.13 23.03 4.20
CA PRO A 82 3.18 21.90 4.09
C PRO A 82 1.71 22.25 3.88
N HIS A 83 1.27 23.44 4.32
CA HIS A 83 -0.11 23.89 4.08
C HIS A 83 -0.32 24.43 2.66
N ASN A 84 0.73 24.83 1.94
CA ASN A 84 0.58 25.34 0.57
C ASN A 84 0.52 24.24 -0.49
N CYS A 85 0.87 23.01 -0.15
CA CYS A 85 0.84 21.89 -1.09
C CYS A 85 -0.41 21.01 -0.98
N ALA A 86 -1.17 21.10 0.12
CA ALA A 86 -2.26 20.17 0.42
C ALA A 86 -3.69 20.72 0.25
N TYR A 87 -3.88 22.04 0.18
CA TYR A 87 -5.21 22.66 0.05
C TYR A 87 -5.52 23.02 -1.41
N PRO A 88 -6.67 22.65 -2.01
CA PRO A 88 -6.96 22.90 -3.43
C PRO A 88 -6.83 24.35 -3.92
N TYR A 89 -7.02 25.31 -3.03
CA TYR A 89 -6.97 26.74 -3.32
C TYR A 89 -5.62 27.40 -2.99
N SER A 90 -4.64 26.65 -2.50
CA SER A 90 -3.31 27.20 -2.21
C SER A 90 -2.47 27.33 -3.50
N PRO A 91 -1.54 28.31 -3.55
CA PRO A 91 -0.75 28.58 -4.75
C PRO A 91 0.03 27.37 -5.29
N ASN A 92 0.50 26.50 -4.39
CA ASN A 92 1.35 25.38 -4.74
C ASN A 92 0.59 24.06 -4.97
N TYR A 93 -0.74 24.03 -4.85
CA TYR A 93 -1.52 22.79 -4.96
C TYR A 93 -1.34 22.08 -6.31
N LYS A 94 -1.55 22.80 -7.41
CA LYS A 94 -1.41 22.25 -8.77
C LYS A 94 0.03 21.85 -9.07
N ALA A 95 0.99 22.67 -8.64
CA ALA A 95 2.42 22.38 -8.81
C ALA A 95 2.85 21.12 -8.05
N THR A 96 2.33 20.94 -6.82
CA THR A 96 2.55 19.75 -6.00
C THR A 96 2.06 18.49 -6.69
N LYS A 97 0.80 18.48 -7.15
CA LYS A 97 0.25 17.30 -7.84
C LYS A 97 1.03 16.96 -9.10
N ARG A 98 1.40 17.98 -9.89
CA ARG A 98 2.24 17.80 -11.09
C ARG A 98 3.60 17.21 -10.74
N ALA A 99 4.28 17.73 -9.72
CA ALA A 99 5.58 17.22 -9.29
C ALA A 99 5.51 15.74 -8.86
N ILE A 100 4.47 15.36 -8.10
CA ILE A 100 4.26 13.97 -7.67
C ILE A 100 3.96 13.06 -8.86
N THR A 101 3.07 13.47 -9.76
CA THR A 101 2.74 12.68 -10.96
C THR A 101 3.97 12.48 -11.85
N ASN A 102 4.74 13.55 -12.11
CA ASN A 102 5.94 13.46 -12.93
C ASN A 102 6.98 12.52 -12.29
N ALA A 103 7.21 12.65 -10.98
CA ALA A 103 8.14 11.77 -10.27
C ALA A 103 7.68 10.32 -10.29
N TRP A 104 6.38 10.04 -10.16
CA TRP A 104 5.87 8.68 -10.27
C TRP A 104 6.11 8.07 -11.66
N THR A 105 5.82 8.84 -12.73
CA THR A 105 6.09 8.41 -14.11
C THR A 105 7.58 8.16 -14.32
N GLU A 106 8.43 9.11 -13.95
CA GLU A 106 9.89 9.01 -14.11
C GLU A 106 10.47 7.81 -13.36
N MET A 107 10.05 7.58 -12.11
CA MET A 107 10.55 6.45 -11.32
C MET A 107 10.04 5.10 -11.83
N SER A 108 8.86 5.06 -12.46
CA SER A 108 8.32 3.83 -13.05
C SER A 108 8.96 3.49 -14.39
N ASP A 109 9.27 4.50 -15.21
CA ASP A 109 9.83 4.33 -16.56
C ASP A 109 11.34 4.02 -16.54
N ASN A 110 12.09 4.56 -15.57
CA ASN A 110 13.55 4.44 -15.50
C ASN A 110 14.07 3.26 -14.65
N HIS A 111 13.22 2.30 -14.27
CA HIS A 111 13.62 1.21 -13.38
C HIS A 111 13.75 -0.13 -14.09
N ASP A 112 14.99 -0.62 -14.24
CA ASP A 112 15.32 -1.89 -14.92
C ASP A 112 15.36 -3.11 -13.97
N GLY A 113 15.00 -2.94 -12.68
CA GLY A 113 15.11 -3.95 -11.62
C GLY A 113 13.89 -4.86 -11.45
N ASN A 114 13.80 -5.58 -10.32
CA ASN A 114 12.63 -6.39 -9.95
C ASN A 114 11.38 -5.50 -9.84
N MET A 115 10.68 -5.34 -10.96
CA MET A 115 9.71 -4.26 -11.20
C MET A 115 8.58 -4.23 -10.17
N ARG A 116 8.18 -5.37 -9.62
CA ARG A 116 6.97 -5.46 -8.81
C ARG A 116 7.09 -4.71 -7.49
N GLU A 117 8.14 -4.96 -6.72
CA GLU A 117 8.31 -4.38 -5.38
C GLU A 117 8.57 -2.87 -5.45
N TRP A 118 9.40 -2.46 -6.41
CA TRP A 118 9.68 -1.05 -6.70
C TRP A 118 8.44 -0.30 -7.18
N ARG A 119 7.69 -0.86 -8.14
CA ARG A 119 6.44 -0.27 -8.63
C ARG A 119 5.41 -0.15 -7.52
N ASP A 120 5.27 -1.17 -6.66
CA ASP A 120 4.31 -1.12 -5.55
C ASP A 120 4.69 -0.01 -4.56
N ALA A 121 5.99 0.15 -4.23
CA ALA A 121 6.46 1.23 -3.36
C ALA A 121 6.28 2.62 -3.99
N PHE A 122 6.64 2.80 -5.27
CA PHE A 122 6.45 4.07 -5.99
C PHE A 122 4.97 4.44 -6.09
N SER A 123 4.14 3.49 -6.51
CA SER A 123 2.70 3.70 -6.69
C SER A 123 2.03 4.02 -5.36
N MET A 124 2.37 3.29 -4.28
CA MET A 124 1.83 3.58 -2.96
C MET A 124 2.32 4.92 -2.40
N ALA A 125 3.57 5.31 -2.63
CA ALA A 125 4.05 6.62 -2.22
C ALA A 125 3.34 7.75 -2.99
N ALA A 126 3.20 7.60 -4.31
CA ALA A 126 2.53 8.56 -5.17
C ALA A 126 1.04 8.68 -4.81
N PHE A 127 0.34 7.56 -4.62
CA PHE A 127 -1.06 7.53 -4.25
C PHE A 127 -1.31 8.24 -2.91
N THR A 128 -0.48 7.96 -1.90
CA THR A 128 -0.56 8.61 -0.59
C THR A 128 -0.24 10.11 -0.66
N LEU A 129 0.71 10.53 -1.50
CA LEU A 129 1.03 11.94 -1.66
C LEU A 129 0.04 12.67 -2.58
N LEU A 130 -0.65 12.01 -3.50
CA LEU A 130 -1.67 12.62 -4.35
C LEU A 130 -3.00 12.82 -3.62
N ASN A 131 -3.30 12.00 -2.63
CA ASN A 131 -4.45 12.20 -1.75
C ASN A 131 -4.18 13.36 -0.77
N ASP A 132 -5.07 14.37 -0.81
CA ASP A 132 -4.87 15.64 -0.11
C ASP A 132 -4.85 15.48 1.43
N THR A 133 -5.71 14.62 1.95
CA THR A 133 -5.84 14.38 3.40
C THR A 133 -4.62 13.62 3.91
N SER A 134 -4.20 12.54 3.25
CA SER A 134 -3.01 11.80 3.66
C SER A 134 -1.75 12.62 3.46
N ARG A 135 -1.64 13.42 2.37
CA ARG A 135 -0.53 14.36 2.18
C ARG A 135 -0.43 15.34 3.34
N THR A 136 -1.56 15.92 3.77
CA THR A 136 -1.59 16.85 4.90
C THR A 136 -1.10 16.20 6.19
N ILE A 137 -1.68 15.04 6.55
CA ILE A 137 -1.31 14.30 7.77
C ILE A 137 0.16 13.90 7.70
N TYR A 138 0.61 13.39 6.57
CA TYR A 138 1.98 12.95 6.39
C TYR A 138 2.97 14.10 6.60
N MET A 139 2.74 15.23 5.94
CA MET A 139 3.69 16.35 5.99
C MET A 139 3.67 17.11 7.32
N LYS A 140 2.55 17.15 8.03
CA LYS A 140 2.45 17.83 9.33
C LYS A 140 2.85 16.94 10.49
N ASP A 141 2.41 15.69 10.50
CA ASP A 141 2.43 14.86 11.71
C ASP A 141 3.48 13.75 11.67
N VAL A 142 3.89 13.31 10.49
CA VAL A 142 4.76 12.13 10.30
C VAL A 142 6.15 12.54 9.82
N LEU A 143 6.23 13.25 8.70
CA LEU A 143 7.47 13.65 8.05
C LEU A 143 8.42 14.43 8.97
N PRO A 144 7.98 15.40 9.79
CA PRO A 144 8.87 16.10 10.71
C PRO A 144 9.48 15.16 11.76
N LYS A 145 8.71 14.19 12.26
CA LYS A 145 9.20 13.19 13.23
C LYS A 145 10.18 12.22 12.58
N LEU A 146 9.93 11.81 11.33
CA LEU A 146 10.87 11.00 10.54
C LEU A 146 12.17 11.75 10.30
N ASN A 147 12.11 13.02 9.90
CA ASN A 147 13.29 13.85 9.69
C ASN A 147 14.11 14.01 10.97
N ASN A 148 13.45 14.20 12.12
CA ASN A 148 14.12 14.29 13.42
C ASN A 148 14.73 12.95 13.89
N ALA A 149 14.16 11.82 13.48
CA ALA A 149 14.63 10.48 13.81
C ALA A 149 15.72 9.96 12.84
N LYS A 150 15.92 10.64 11.70
CA LYS A 150 16.89 10.26 10.67
C LYS A 150 18.31 10.20 11.25
N GLY A 151 19.02 9.12 10.96
CA GLY A 151 20.39 8.88 11.46
C GLY A 151 20.49 8.47 12.94
N ARG A 152 19.36 8.38 13.66
CA ARG A 152 19.31 8.01 15.09
C ARG A 152 18.64 6.66 15.34
N GLY A 153 18.29 5.91 14.28
CA GLY A 153 17.63 4.60 14.36
C GLY A 153 16.15 4.64 14.81
N GLY A 154 15.50 5.82 14.79
CA GLY A 154 14.15 5.99 15.34
C GLY A 154 12.99 5.93 14.34
N SER A 155 13.26 5.87 13.04
CA SER A 155 12.22 5.99 11.99
C SER A 155 11.14 4.92 12.08
N ASP A 156 11.52 3.66 12.36
CA ASP A 156 10.57 2.55 12.50
C ASP A 156 9.64 2.74 13.69
N THR A 157 10.16 3.32 14.77
CA THR A 157 9.35 3.63 15.97
C THR A 157 8.34 4.73 15.65
N VAL A 158 8.73 5.77 14.91
CA VAL A 158 7.81 6.83 14.47
C VAL A 158 6.64 6.27 13.67
N ILE A 159 6.92 5.39 12.69
CA ILE A 159 5.88 4.77 11.86
C ILE A 159 5.01 3.84 12.70
N ARG A 160 5.61 2.96 13.51
CA ARG A 160 4.87 2.03 14.37
C ARG A 160 3.92 2.77 15.32
N ASP A 161 4.40 3.84 15.95
CA ASP A 161 3.60 4.60 16.91
C ASP A 161 2.49 5.40 16.22
N PHE A 162 2.73 5.89 15.00
CA PHE A 162 1.67 6.48 14.18
C PHE A 162 0.61 5.44 13.79
N CYS A 163 1.04 4.25 13.36
CA CYS A 163 0.14 3.23 12.86
C CYS A 163 -0.68 2.51 13.95
N LYS A 164 -0.18 2.48 15.20
CA LYS A 164 -0.91 1.94 16.36
C LYS A 164 -2.02 2.85 16.89
N LYS A 165 -2.05 4.14 16.52
CA LYS A 165 -3.05 5.11 16.98
C LYS A 165 -4.34 5.11 16.14
N LYS A 166 -4.54 4.07 15.33
CA LYS A 166 -5.62 3.94 14.36
C LYS A 166 -6.67 2.93 14.79
#